data_AF-A0AB36RMJ2-F1
#
_entry.id   AF-A0AB36RMJ2-F1
#
_cell.length_a   1.000
_cell.length_b   1.000
_cell.length_c   1.000
_cell.angle_alpha   90.00
_cell.angle_beta   90.00
_cell.angle_gamma   90.00
#
_symmetry.space_group_name_H-M   'P 1'
#
loop_
_entity.id
_entity.type
_entity.pdbx_description
1 polymer ?
#
loop_
_entity_poly.entity_id
_entity_poly.type
_entity_poly.pdbx_seq_one_letter_code
_entity_poly.pdbx_strand_id
1 'polypeptide(L)'
;MNLNIPLAYATDVVPSLMPQVSRGMLADVARIRFNPGVVAGGNALSGDRIVQLGEVRHGDQICAVGAQSQRVVCGSVDKVNGDTTYAFQHGLIPGDSGGPAWIPGKGFVGVNSGGSSNIAGTEGYREAFAHPRAL
;
A
#
# COMPACT_ATOMS: atom_id res chain seq x y z
N MET A 1 24.20 9.28 26.26
CA MET A 1 24.10 8.69 24.90
C MET A 1 22.92 9.36 24.22
N ASN A 2 23.17 10.31 23.32
CA ASN A 2 22.10 10.99 22.57
C ASN A 2 21.75 10.12 21.36
N LEU A 3 20.69 9.34 21.49
CA LEU A 3 20.11 8.56 20.42
C LEU A 3 19.24 9.50 19.57
N ASN A 4 19.82 10.04 18.50
CA ASN A 4 19.10 10.76 17.45
C ASN A 4 18.37 9.72 16.58
N ILE A 5 17.33 9.10 17.12
CA ILE A 5 16.50 8.13 16.38
C ILE A 5 15.56 8.96 15.49
N PRO A 6 15.62 8.81 14.15
CA PRO A 6 14.68 9.48 13.27
C PRO A 6 13.25 9.10 13.66
N LEU A 7 12.32 10.06 13.65
CA LEU A 7 10.96 9.90 14.17
C LEU A 7 10.23 8.66 13.64
N ALA A 8 10.55 8.23 12.41
CA ALA A 8 10.04 7.01 11.80
C ALA A 8 10.36 5.74 12.63
N TYR A 9 11.57 5.65 13.18
CA TYR A 9 12.04 4.49 13.96
C TYR A 9 11.68 4.58 15.44
N ALA A 10 11.19 5.72 15.94
CA ALA A 10 10.70 5.83 17.30
C ALA A 10 9.42 5.00 17.52
N THR A 11 8.68 4.70 16.44
CA THR A 11 7.47 3.87 16.48
C THR A 11 7.73 2.40 16.78
N ASP A 12 8.90 1.89 16.41
CA ASP A 12 9.30 0.50 16.70
C ASP A 12 9.66 0.29 18.18
N VAL A 13 10.02 1.38 18.87
CA VAL A 13 10.45 1.35 20.28
C VAL A 13 9.34 1.80 21.24
N VAL A 14 8.43 2.66 20.77
CA VAL A 14 7.33 3.21 21.57
C VAL A 14 6.01 3.05 20.80
N PRO A 15 5.27 1.95 21.04
CA PRO A 15 4.01 1.66 20.32
C PRO A 15 2.93 2.75 20.48
N SER A 16 2.98 3.54 21.55
CA SER A 16 2.05 4.66 21.79
C SER A 16 2.29 5.88 20.88
N LEU A 17 3.42 5.95 20.16
CA LEU A 17 3.67 6.96 19.13
C LEU A 17 3.08 6.58 17.76
N MET A 18 2.64 5.33 17.58
CA MET A 18 2.09 4.86 16.31
C MET A 18 0.87 5.67 15.81
N PRO A 19 -0.10 6.10 16.64
CA PRO A 19 -1.21 6.93 16.19
C PRO A 19 -0.77 8.33 15.70
N GLN A 20 0.40 8.80 16.13
CA GLN A 20 0.95 10.11 15.74
C GLN A 20 1.78 10.00 14.44
N VAL A 21 2.35 8.83 14.15
CA VAL A 21 3.08 8.56 12.90
C VAL A 21 2.17 7.97 11.81
N SER A 22 0.99 7.44 12.19
CA SER A 22 -0.02 6.91 11.26
C SER A 22 -0.82 7.97 10.51
N ARG A 23 -0.65 9.26 10.82
CA ARG A 23 -0.83 10.33 9.83
C ARG A 23 0.54 10.56 9.20
N GLY A 24 0.89 9.73 8.22
CA GLY A 24 2.20 9.83 7.58
C GLY A 24 2.45 11.26 7.10
N MET A 25 3.59 11.84 7.50
CA MET A 25 4.09 13.12 6.96
C MET A 25 4.38 13.02 5.44
N LEU A 26 4.24 11.84 4.82
CA LEU A 26 4.25 11.64 3.37
C LEU A 26 3.26 10.52 3.02
N ALA A 27 2.04 10.87 2.66
CA ALA A 27 1.14 9.96 1.95
C ALA A 27 1.77 9.65 0.59
N ASP A 28 1.97 8.37 0.25
CA ASP A 28 2.53 7.97 -1.06
C ASP A 28 1.42 7.71 -2.09
N VAL A 29 0.61 8.75 -2.29
CA VAL A 29 -0.51 8.77 -3.23
C VAL A 29 -0.54 10.10 -3.96
N ALA A 30 -0.97 10.07 -5.22
CA ALA A 30 -1.17 11.26 -6.02
C ALA A 30 -2.48 11.14 -6.80
N ARG A 31 -3.11 12.29 -7.08
CA ARG A 31 -4.27 12.38 -7.96
C ARG A 31 -3.90 13.09 -9.25
N ILE A 32 -4.20 12.45 -10.38
CA ILE A 32 -4.02 13.06 -11.70
C ILE A 32 -5.37 13.64 -12.15
N ARG A 33 -5.39 14.93 -12.48
CA ARG A 33 -6.53 15.55 -13.16
C ARG A 33 -6.28 15.48 -14.66
N PHE A 34 -7.15 14.76 -15.37
CA PHE A 34 -7.04 14.67 -16.82
C PHE A 34 -7.44 15.98 -17.51
N ASN A 35 -6.87 16.20 -18.70
CA ASN A 35 -7.26 17.30 -19.57
C ASN A 35 -8.72 17.11 -20.05
N PRO A 36 -9.42 18.21 -20.37
CA PRO A 36 -10.75 18.13 -20.97
C PRO A 36 -10.78 17.20 -22.19
N GLY A 37 -11.79 16.33 -22.27
CA GLY A 37 -11.98 15.37 -23.37
C GLY A 37 -11.30 14.01 -23.19
N VAL A 38 -10.42 13.84 -22.19
CA VAL A 38 -9.90 12.52 -21.83
C VAL A 38 -10.99 11.75 -21.07
N VAL A 39 -11.30 10.55 -21.55
CA VAL A 39 -12.25 9.62 -20.92
C VAL A 39 -11.47 8.44 -20.37
N ALA A 40 -11.67 8.14 -19.07
CA ALA A 40 -11.10 6.95 -18.47
C ALA A 40 -11.75 5.68 -19.07
N GLY A 41 -10.94 4.65 -19.33
CA GLY A 41 -11.46 3.33 -19.69
C GLY A 41 -12.18 2.65 -18.52
N GLY A 42 -12.77 1.48 -18.77
CA GLY A 42 -13.39 0.66 -17.72
C GLY A 42 -12.36 0.09 -16.73
N ASN A 43 -12.80 -0.19 -15.51
CA ASN A 43 -11.97 -0.73 -14.44
C ASN A 43 -12.10 -2.27 -14.35
N ALA A 44 -11.42 -2.97 -15.25
CA ALA A 44 -11.52 -4.43 -15.36
C ALA A 44 -10.76 -5.21 -14.26
N LEU A 45 -9.84 -4.55 -13.53
CA LEU A 45 -9.00 -5.21 -12.53
C LEU A 45 -9.69 -5.27 -11.18
N SER A 46 -10.13 -4.12 -10.69
CA SER A 46 -10.61 -3.95 -9.31
C SER A 46 -12.11 -3.71 -9.22
N GLY A 47 -12.75 -3.33 -10.32
CA GLY A 47 -14.10 -2.76 -10.28
C GLY A 47 -14.13 -1.39 -9.58
N ASP A 48 -15.26 -0.71 -9.62
CA ASP A 48 -15.34 0.71 -9.22
C ASP A 48 -15.38 0.95 -7.71
N ARG A 49 -15.36 -0.11 -6.91
CA ARG A 49 -15.41 -0.03 -5.45
C ARG A 49 -14.01 0.18 -4.88
N ILE A 50 -13.87 1.23 -4.07
CA ILE A 50 -12.75 1.39 -3.14
C ILE A 50 -13.11 0.67 -1.84
N VAL A 51 -12.30 -0.30 -1.45
CA VAL A 51 -12.45 -1.09 -0.21
C VAL A 51 -12.09 -0.20 0.97
N GLN A 52 -12.95 -0.12 1.99
CA GLN A 52 -12.59 0.62 3.19
C GLN A 52 -11.51 -0.15 3.97
N LEU A 53 -10.54 0.56 4.54
CA LEU A 53 -9.46 -0.06 5.34
C LEU A 53 -9.98 -0.98 6.46
N GLY A 54 -11.13 -0.66 7.05
CA GLY A 54 -11.78 -1.49 8.08
C GLY A 54 -12.37 -2.81 7.58
N GLU A 55 -12.37 -3.07 6.27
CA GLU A 55 -12.87 -4.29 5.63
C GLU A 55 -11.73 -5.21 5.14
N VAL A 56 -10.51 -4.67 5.10
CA VAL A 56 -9.29 -5.43 4.83
C VAL A 56 -8.97 -6.29 6.05
N ARG A 57 -8.65 -7.56 5.81
CA ARG A 57 -8.37 -8.56 6.84
C ARG A 57 -7.03 -9.20 6.59
N HIS A 58 -6.30 -9.51 7.66
CA HIS A 58 -5.14 -10.38 7.59
C HIS A 58 -5.52 -11.69 6.87
N GLY A 59 -4.70 -12.11 5.92
CA GLY A 59 -4.91 -13.31 5.10
C GLY A 59 -5.80 -13.11 3.87
N ASP A 60 -6.42 -11.93 3.68
CA ASP A 60 -7.10 -11.64 2.41
C ASP A 60 -6.10 -11.80 1.25
N GLN A 61 -6.54 -12.44 0.16
CA GLN A 61 -5.75 -12.43 -1.07
C GLN A 61 -5.78 -11.02 -1.65
N ILE A 62 -4.61 -10.44 -1.86
CA ILE A 62 -4.44 -9.15 -2.52
C ILE A 62 -3.61 -9.35 -3.78
N CYS A 63 -4.03 -8.73 -4.86
CA CYS A 63 -3.39 -8.78 -6.16
C CYS A 63 -2.97 -7.37 -6.57
N ALA A 64 -1.87 -7.28 -7.31
CA ALA A 64 -1.37 -6.03 -7.84
C ALA A 64 -0.79 -6.23 -9.24
N VAL A 65 -0.74 -5.15 -10.02
CA VAL A 65 -0.02 -5.09 -11.29
C VAL A 65 0.61 -3.72 -11.42
N GLY A 66 1.69 -3.62 -12.17
CA GLY A 66 2.27 -2.34 -12.57
C GLY A 66 2.65 -2.32 -14.05
N ALA A 67 2.98 -1.11 -14.52
CA ALA A 67 3.28 -0.87 -15.93
C ALA A 67 4.57 -1.56 -16.39
N GLN A 68 5.50 -1.80 -15.47
CA GLN A 68 6.82 -2.35 -15.79
C GLN A 68 6.80 -3.89 -15.80
N SER A 69 6.18 -4.52 -14.80
CA SER A 69 6.10 -5.98 -14.74
C SER A 69 5.04 -6.56 -15.68
N GLN A 70 3.99 -5.79 -15.99
CA GLN A 70 2.89 -6.17 -16.89
C GLN A 70 2.23 -7.53 -16.56
N ARG A 71 2.33 -7.97 -15.30
CA ARG A 71 1.77 -9.24 -14.84
C ARG A 71 1.11 -9.03 -13.49
N VAL A 72 -0.01 -9.72 -13.29
CA VAL A 72 -0.66 -9.75 -11.99
C VAL A 72 0.17 -10.63 -11.05
N VAL A 73 0.54 -10.08 -9.91
CA VAL A 73 1.12 -10.81 -8.79
C VAL A 73 0.14 -10.75 -7.64
N CYS A 74 0.00 -11.86 -6.91
CA CYS A 74 -0.88 -11.91 -5.74
C CYS A 74 -0.12 -12.43 -4.53
N GLY A 75 -0.58 -12.00 -3.36
CA GLY A 75 -0.04 -12.37 -2.06
C GLY A 75 -1.15 -12.38 -1.01
N SER A 76 -0.74 -12.38 0.26
CA SER A 76 -1.65 -12.33 1.39
C SER A 76 -1.45 -11.05 2.19
N VAL A 77 -2.55 -10.40 2.56
CA VAL A 77 -2.51 -9.25 3.46
C VAL A 77 -1.91 -9.68 4.79
N ASP A 78 -0.89 -8.95 5.24
CA ASP A 78 -0.33 -9.06 6.59
C ASP A 78 -1.14 -8.17 7.52
N LYS A 79 -1.13 -6.86 7.27
CA LYS A 79 -1.76 -5.88 8.16
C LYS A 79 -2.13 -4.60 7.45
N VAL A 80 -2.98 -3.82 8.10
CA VAL A 80 -3.21 -2.42 7.78
C VAL A 80 -2.58 -1.59 8.89
N ASN A 81 -1.79 -0.58 8.52
CA ASN A 81 -1.25 0.41 9.46
C ASN A 81 -1.45 1.82 8.87
N GLY A 82 -2.17 2.67 9.61
CA GLY A 82 -2.59 3.98 9.11
C GLY A 82 -3.40 3.83 7.82
N ASP A 83 -2.97 4.52 6.76
CA ASP A 83 -3.60 4.49 5.44
C ASP A 83 -2.91 3.50 4.46
N THR A 84 -2.11 2.56 4.97
CA THR A 84 -1.33 1.63 4.16
C THR A 84 -1.69 0.18 4.47
N THR A 85 -1.92 -0.60 3.42
CA THR A 85 -2.05 -2.07 3.51
C THR A 85 -0.70 -2.71 3.18
N TYR A 86 -0.24 -3.62 4.03
CA TYR A 86 0.99 -4.39 3.84
C TYR A 86 0.66 -5.84 3.51
N ALA A 87 1.40 -6.44 2.57
CA ALA A 87 1.17 -7.83 2.18
C ALA A 87 2.47 -8.60 1.97
N PHE A 88 2.42 -9.90 2.24
CA PHE A 88 3.41 -10.87 1.79
C PHE A 88 3.16 -11.14 0.30
N GLN A 89 3.80 -10.35 -0.55
CA GLN A 89 3.71 -10.44 -2.01
C GLN A 89 5.11 -10.24 -2.58
N HIS A 90 5.42 -10.95 -3.68
CA HIS A 90 6.67 -10.78 -4.40
C HIS A 90 6.42 -10.59 -5.89
N GLY A 91 7.31 -9.83 -6.52
CA GLY A 91 7.39 -9.77 -7.97
C GLY A 91 6.93 -8.48 -8.62
N LEU A 92 6.55 -7.47 -7.83
CA LEU A 92 6.59 -6.08 -8.30
C LEU A 92 8.04 -5.64 -8.41
N ILE A 93 8.32 -4.76 -9.37
CA ILE A 93 9.66 -4.25 -9.67
C ILE A 93 9.65 -2.73 -9.77
N PRO A 94 10.80 -2.05 -9.62
CA PRO A 94 10.89 -0.61 -9.84
C PRO A 94 10.25 -0.21 -11.18
N GLY A 95 9.34 0.76 -11.15
CA GLY A 95 8.48 1.12 -12.30
C GLY A 95 7.03 0.65 -12.18
N ASP A 96 6.71 -0.24 -11.23
CA ASP A 96 5.34 -0.63 -10.92
C ASP A 96 4.62 0.33 -9.96
N SER A 97 5.35 1.31 -9.40
CA SER A 97 4.82 2.33 -8.50
C SER A 97 3.61 3.05 -9.10
N GLY A 98 2.59 3.31 -8.28
CA GLY A 98 1.32 3.89 -8.72
C GLY A 98 0.36 2.90 -9.38
N GLY A 99 0.80 1.68 -9.72
CA GLY A 99 -0.05 0.61 -10.22
C GLY A 99 -1.11 0.16 -9.21
N PRO A 100 -2.24 -0.41 -9.64
CA PRO A 100 -3.34 -0.73 -8.74
C PRO A 100 -3.09 -2.01 -7.94
N ALA A 101 -3.57 -2.01 -6.69
CA ALA A 101 -3.73 -3.19 -5.86
C ALA A 101 -5.19 -3.37 -5.42
N TRP A 102 -5.68 -4.60 -5.43
CA TRP A 102 -7.07 -4.93 -5.14
C TRP A 102 -7.21 -6.28 -4.45
N ILE A 103 -8.29 -6.44 -3.69
CA ILE A 103 -8.70 -7.73 -3.16
C ILE A 103 -9.79 -8.29 -4.09
N PRO A 104 -9.58 -9.46 -4.73
CA PRO A 104 -10.59 -10.07 -5.60
C PRO A 104 -11.94 -10.20 -4.89
N GLY A 105 -12.99 -9.73 -5.54
CA GLY A 105 -14.36 -9.73 -5.00
C GLY A 105 -14.68 -8.61 -3.99
N LYS A 106 -13.68 -7.87 -3.46
CA LYS A 106 -13.92 -6.70 -2.58
C LYS A 106 -13.71 -5.37 -3.30
N GLY A 107 -12.63 -5.23 -4.07
CA GLY A 107 -12.35 -4.04 -4.87
C GLY A 107 -10.95 -3.46 -4.67
N PHE A 108 -10.77 -2.21 -5.12
CA PHE A 108 -9.52 -1.45 -5.07
C PHE A 108 -9.12 -1.11 -3.64
N VAL A 109 -7.87 -1.39 -3.28
CA VAL A 109 -7.33 -1.16 -1.92
C VAL A 109 -6.33 0.00 -1.90
N GLY A 110 -5.58 0.19 -2.98
CA GLY A 110 -4.55 1.23 -3.03
C GLY A 110 -3.63 1.12 -4.23
N VAL A 111 -2.59 1.94 -4.21
CA VAL A 111 -1.54 1.95 -5.25
C VAL A 111 -0.24 1.36 -4.73
N ASN A 112 0.53 0.72 -5.60
CA ASN A 112 1.87 0.22 -5.31
C ASN A 112 2.76 1.39 -4.87
N SER A 113 3.25 1.36 -3.64
CA SER A 113 4.14 2.38 -3.09
C SER A 113 5.59 1.89 -3.11
N GLY A 114 5.87 0.81 -2.38
CA GLY A 114 7.16 0.14 -2.39
C GLY A 114 7.26 -0.96 -1.35
N GLY A 115 8.34 -1.73 -1.42
CA GLY A 115 8.60 -2.82 -0.48
C GLY A 115 9.40 -2.37 0.73
N SER A 116 9.09 -2.92 1.90
CA SER A 116 9.96 -2.84 3.08
C SER A 116 10.44 -4.24 3.49
N SER A 117 11.75 -4.37 3.62
CA SER A 117 12.37 -5.44 4.41
C SER A 117 12.49 -4.91 5.83
N ASN A 118 11.69 -5.43 6.78
CA ASN A 118 11.86 -5.07 8.18
C ASN A 118 13.22 -5.56 8.67
N ILE A 119 14.11 -4.63 9.00
CA ILE A 119 15.35 -4.87 9.77
C ILE A 119 14.96 -4.83 11.25
N ALA A 120 14.34 -5.89 11.76
CA ALA A 120 14.21 -6.21 13.20
C ALA A 120 13.36 -7.49 13.40
N GLY A 121 13.94 -8.66 13.12
CA GLY A 121 13.51 -9.93 13.73
C GLY A 121 12.13 -10.51 13.36
N THR A 122 11.38 -9.94 12.42
CA THR A 122 10.18 -10.58 11.84
C THR A 122 10.42 -10.89 10.38
N GLU A 123 10.41 -12.17 10.02
CA GLU A 123 10.67 -12.65 8.66
C GLU A 123 9.69 -12.06 7.63
N GLY A 124 10.19 -11.80 6.42
CA GLY A 124 9.38 -11.54 5.21
C GLY A 124 9.46 -10.11 4.66
N TYR A 125 9.89 -10.00 3.40
CA TYR A 125 9.69 -8.81 2.56
C TYR A 125 8.18 -8.54 2.42
N ARG A 126 7.78 -7.28 2.58
CA ARG A 126 6.38 -6.86 2.45
C ARG A 126 6.26 -5.78 1.39
N GLU A 127 5.24 -5.88 0.57
CA GLU A 127 4.81 -4.80 -0.30
C GLU A 127 3.85 -3.89 0.44
N ALA A 128 3.97 -2.58 0.23
CA ALA A 128 3.07 -1.57 0.76
C ALA A 128 2.17 -1.02 -0.35
N PHE A 129 0.88 -0.93 -0.04
CA PHE A 129 -0.15 -0.34 -0.89
C PHE A 129 -0.79 0.85 -0.19
N ALA A 130 -0.61 2.03 -0.75
CA ALA A 130 -1.10 3.28 -0.17
C ALA A 130 -2.56 3.52 -0.57
N HIS A 131 -3.43 3.70 0.42
CA HIS A 131 -4.86 3.87 0.19
C HIS A 131 -5.18 5.30 -0.28
N PRO A 132 -6.10 5.50 -1.23
CA PRO A 132 -6.46 6.83 -1.77
C PRO A 132 -7.12 7.78 -0.76
N ARG A 133 -7.35 7.35 0.49
CA ARG A 133 -7.96 8.18 1.53
C ARG A 133 -6.94 9.10 2.22
N ALA A 134 -5.67 8.91 1.92
CA ALA A 134 -4.59 9.76 2.38
C ALA A 134 -4.46 11.05 1.53
N LEU A 135 -5.34 11.23 0.54
CA LEU A 135 -5.51 12.45 -0.27
C LEU A 135 -6.44 13.47 0.39
#